data_AF-A0A0K8RLD2-F1
#
_entry.id   AF-A0A0K8RLD2-F1
#
_cell.length_a   1.000
_cell.length_b   1.000
_cell.length_c   1.000
_cell.angle_alpha   90.00
_cell.angle_beta   90.00
_cell.angle_gamma   90.00
#
_symmetry.space_group_name_H-M   'P 1'
#
loop_
_entity.id
_entity.type
_entity.pdbx_description
1 polymer ?
#
loop_
_entity_poly.entity_id
_entity_poly.type
_entity_poly.pdbx_seq_one_letter_code
_entity_poly.pdbx_strand_id
1 'polypeptide(L)'
;MMQEQITDKSSMAYQRIAWEVLKKSINGLVNKANTGNIKIIIEELLHENIVRGRGVLCRTIMTAQAASPTFTHVYAAIISVINTKFPQTGEMILKRLVIQFRRAFQRNDKNSCMASVRFIAHLLNQQVAHEVLALELLTLLV
;
A
#
# COMPACT_ATOMS: atom_id res chain seq x y z
N MET A 1 15.10 -24.99 11.63
CA MET A 1 14.80 -26.01 12.66
C MET A 1 14.41 -25.41 14.03
N MET A 2 13.35 -24.61 14.08
CA MET A 2 12.52 -24.34 15.28
C MET A 2 11.04 -24.13 14.87
N GLN A 3 10.78 -23.98 13.56
CA GLN A 3 9.47 -23.70 12.98
C GLN A 3 8.68 -24.97 12.60
N GLU A 4 9.32 -26.13 12.53
CA GLU A 4 8.69 -27.38 12.05
C GLU A 4 7.80 -28.07 13.09
N GLN A 5 7.87 -27.69 14.37
CA GLN A 5 7.15 -28.36 15.45
C GLN A 5 5.84 -27.67 15.88
N ILE A 6 5.48 -26.54 15.28
CA ILE A 6 4.24 -25.85 15.61
C ILE A 6 3.22 -26.14 14.49
N THR A 7 2.52 -27.26 14.62
CA THR A 7 1.48 -27.69 13.69
C THR A 7 0.10 -27.13 14.04
N ASP A 8 -0.12 -26.76 15.31
CA ASP A 8 -1.37 -26.17 15.77
C ASP A 8 -1.52 -24.73 15.26
N LYS A 9 -2.41 -24.57 14.28
CA LYS A 9 -2.73 -23.27 13.66
C LYS A 9 -3.43 -22.30 14.60
N SER A 10 -4.06 -22.77 15.67
CA SER A 10 -4.73 -21.91 16.66
C SER A 10 -3.77 -21.32 17.68
N SER A 11 -2.60 -21.94 17.85
CA SER A 11 -1.60 -21.48 18.81
C SER A 11 -1.12 -20.06 18.52
N MET A 12 -0.90 -19.29 19.61
CA MET A 12 -0.34 -17.95 19.52
C MET A 12 1.02 -17.94 18.81
N ALA A 13 1.85 -18.96 19.06
CA ALA A 13 3.17 -19.11 18.46
C ALA A 13 3.09 -19.28 16.93
N TYR A 14 2.20 -20.14 16.44
CA TYR A 14 1.95 -20.30 15.01
C TYR A 14 1.47 -19.00 14.38
N GLN A 15 0.48 -18.35 14.99
CA GLN A 15 -0.10 -17.12 14.46
C GLN A 15 0.91 -15.98 14.39
N ARG A 16 1.84 -15.90 15.34
CA ARG A 16 2.94 -14.93 15.31
C ARG A 16 3.93 -15.22 14.19
N ILE A 17 4.32 -16.48 14.01
CA ILE A 17 5.22 -16.88 12.91
C ILE A 17 4.56 -16.61 11.55
N ALA A 18 3.31 -17.04 11.36
CA ALA A 18 2.55 -16.80 10.14
C ALA A 18 2.41 -15.30 9.83
N TRP A 19 2.21 -14.47 10.86
CA TRP A 19 2.18 -13.02 10.71
C TRP A 19 3.53 -12.43 10.27
N GLU A 20 4.64 -12.87 10.86
CA GLU A 20 5.98 -12.42 10.44
C GLU A 20 6.30 -12.84 9.01
N VAL A 21 5.91 -14.05 8.60
CA VAL A 21 6.07 -14.53 7.21
C VAL A 21 5.25 -13.67 6.25
N LEU A 22 3.97 -13.42 6.55
CA LEU A 22 3.10 -12.57 5.72
C LEU A 22 3.70 -11.17 5.53
N LYS A 23 4.19 -10.55 6.61
CA LYS A 23 4.84 -9.23 6.54
C LYS A 23 6.09 -9.24 5.64
N LYS A 24 6.93 -10.27 5.78
CA LYS A 24 8.15 -10.41 4.98
C LYS A 24 7.82 -10.65 3.50
N SER A 25 6.83 -11.49 3.21
CA SER A 25 6.37 -11.75 1.85
C SER A 25 5.87 -10.48 1.17
N ILE A 26 4.91 -9.78 1.78
CA ILE A 26 4.38 -8.51 1.26
C ILE A 26 5.51 -7.48 1.02
N ASN A 27 6.42 -7.33 1.98
CA ASN A 27 7.55 -6.41 1.83
C ASN A 27 8.48 -6.80 0.68
N GLY A 28 8.82 -8.09 0.56
CA GLY A 28 9.65 -8.60 -0.51
C GLY A 28 9.03 -8.41 -1.90
N LEU A 29 7.73 -8.63 -2.02
CA LEU A 29 6.99 -8.47 -3.28
C LEU A 29 6.93 -7.00 -3.70
N VAL A 30 6.56 -6.10 -2.79
CA VAL A 30 6.44 -4.66 -3.10
C VAL A 30 7.79 -4.07 -3.53
N ASN A 31 8.89 -4.42 -2.86
CA ASN A 31 10.21 -3.87 -3.19
C ASN A 31 10.77 -4.37 -4.53
N LYS A 32 10.30 -5.51 -5.03
CA LYS A 32 10.73 -6.08 -6.32
C LYS A 32 9.87 -5.61 -7.50
N ALA A 33 8.77 -4.90 -7.22
CA ALA A 33 7.80 -4.53 -8.23
C ALA A 33 8.34 -3.49 -9.21
N ASN A 34 8.15 -3.74 -10.50
CA ASN A 34 8.44 -2.81 -11.58
C ASN A 34 7.47 -3.07 -12.76
N THR A 35 7.55 -2.24 -13.80
CA THR A 35 6.65 -2.32 -14.97
C THR A 35 6.75 -3.65 -15.71
N GLY A 36 7.91 -4.30 -15.72
CA GLY A 36 8.12 -5.58 -16.43
C GLY A 36 7.58 -6.80 -15.70
N ASN A 37 7.45 -6.76 -14.37
CA ASN A 37 7.03 -7.91 -13.56
C ASN A 37 5.73 -7.69 -12.76
N ILE A 38 5.08 -6.53 -12.90
CA ILE A 38 3.93 -6.14 -12.08
C ILE A 38 2.81 -7.18 -12.08
N LYS A 39 2.54 -7.84 -13.21
CA LYS A 39 1.51 -8.88 -13.31
C LYS A 39 1.80 -10.05 -12.35
N ILE A 40 3.03 -10.56 -12.37
CA ILE A 40 3.49 -11.67 -11.52
C ILE A 40 3.41 -11.25 -10.05
N ILE A 41 3.89 -10.05 -9.74
CA ILE A 41 3.88 -9.52 -8.36
C ILE A 41 2.44 -9.41 -7.82
N ILE A 42 1.50 -8.95 -8.65
CA ILE A 42 0.08 -8.87 -8.25
C ILE A 42 -0.49 -10.26 -8.02
N GLU A 43 -0.22 -11.22 -8.92
CA GLU A 43 -0.67 -12.60 -8.75
C GLU A 43 -0.12 -13.20 -7.45
N GLU A 44 1.18 -13.06 -7.16
CA GLU A 44 1.79 -13.52 -5.90
C GLU A 44 1.18 -12.83 -4.67
N LEU A 45 0.97 -11.50 -4.73
CA LEU A 45 0.30 -10.77 -3.65
C LEU A 45 -1.12 -11.28 -3.40
N LEU A 46 -1.85 -11.68 -4.44
CA LEU A 46 -3.22 -12.20 -4.28
C LEU A 46 -3.26 -13.62 -3.71
N HIS A 47 -2.16 -14.38 -3.76
CA HIS A 47 -2.02 -15.65 -3.04
C HIS A 47 -1.75 -15.44 -1.54
N GLU A 48 -1.26 -14.26 -1.14
CA GLU A 48 -1.11 -13.88 0.25
C GLU A 48 -2.44 -13.47 0.89
N ASN A 49 -2.53 -13.57 2.22
CA ASN A 49 -3.72 -13.14 2.94
C ASN A 49 -3.77 -11.60 3.07
N ILE A 50 -4.12 -10.91 1.99
CA ILE A 50 -4.20 -9.44 1.92
C ILE A 50 -5.29 -8.88 2.84
N VAL A 51 -6.35 -9.63 3.12
CA VAL A 51 -7.39 -9.20 4.07
C VAL A 51 -6.80 -9.05 5.47
N ARG A 52 -6.07 -10.06 5.94
CA ARG A 52 -5.33 -10.02 7.22
C ARG A 52 -4.17 -9.01 7.16
N GLY A 53 -3.44 -8.97 6.06
CA GLY A 53 -2.25 -8.14 5.84
C GLY A 53 -2.54 -6.71 5.41
N ARG A 54 -3.80 -6.28 5.31
CA ARG A 54 -4.21 -5.01 4.67
C ARG A 54 -3.44 -3.80 5.19
N GLY A 55 -3.36 -3.67 6.51
CA GLY A 55 -2.64 -2.58 7.15
C GLY A 55 -1.15 -2.59 6.88
N VAL A 56 -0.55 -3.79 6.74
CA VAL A 56 0.86 -3.99 6.38
C VAL A 56 1.07 -3.61 4.94
N LEU A 57 0.27 -4.14 4.01
CA LEU A 57 0.34 -3.83 2.58
C LEU A 57 0.29 -2.32 2.34
N CYS A 58 -0.72 -1.63 2.88
CA CYS A 58 -0.85 -0.18 2.71
C CYS A 58 0.38 0.56 3.25
N ARG A 59 0.90 0.15 4.42
CA ARG A 59 2.09 0.79 5.01
C ARG A 59 3.33 0.54 4.15
N THR A 60 3.58 -0.70 3.74
CA THR A 60 4.72 -1.08 2.91
C THR A 60 4.70 -0.31 1.60
N ILE A 61 3.56 -0.25 0.91
CA ILE A 61 3.42 0.48 -0.36
C ILE A 61 3.63 1.99 -0.17
N MET A 62 3.04 2.60 0.86
CA MET A 62 3.25 4.03 1.13
C MET A 62 4.72 4.35 1.44
N THR A 63 5.38 3.51 2.25
CA THR A 63 6.81 3.68 2.56
C THR A 63 7.68 3.51 1.31
N ALA A 64 7.42 2.47 0.51
CA ALA A 64 8.17 2.21 -0.72
C ALA A 64 7.97 3.34 -1.76
N GLN A 65 6.75 3.86 -1.88
CA GLN A 65 6.46 4.99 -2.77
C GLN A 65 7.14 6.28 -2.30
N ALA A 66 7.13 6.58 -1.01
CA ALA A 66 7.82 7.75 -0.46
C ALA A 66 9.34 7.66 -0.64
N ALA A 67 9.91 6.46 -0.49
CA ALA A 67 11.34 6.21 -0.72
C ALA A 67 11.72 6.20 -2.22
N SER A 68 10.79 5.88 -3.11
CA SER A 68 11.04 5.81 -4.56
C SER A 68 9.87 6.35 -5.38
N PRO A 69 9.68 7.69 -5.43
CA PRO A 69 8.53 8.30 -6.10
C PRO A 69 8.49 8.09 -7.63
N THR A 70 9.62 7.72 -8.24
CA THR A 70 9.71 7.35 -9.67
C THR A 70 8.80 6.18 -10.02
N PHE A 71 8.61 5.22 -9.10
CA PHE A 71 7.77 4.04 -9.28
C PHE A 71 6.32 4.23 -8.80
N THR A 72 5.87 5.46 -8.51
CA THR A 72 4.50 5.72 -8.01
C THR A 72 3.41 5.10 -8.89
N HIS A 73 3.60 5.12 -10.21
CA HIS A 73 2.67 4.51 -11.17
C HIS A 73 2.58 2.98 -11.03
N VAL A 74 3.68 2.30 -10.71
CA VAL A 74 3.71 0.84 -10.43
C VAL A 74 2.92 0.54 -9.16
N TYR A 75 3.19 1.29 -8.08
CA TYR A 75 2.48 1.12 -6.81
C TYR A 75 0.97 1.40 -6.94
N ALA A 76 0.59 2.43 -7.70
CA ALA A 76 -0.80 2.73 -7.97
C ALA A 76 -1.50 1.62 -8.79
N ALA A 77 -0.81 1.03 -9.78
CA ALA A 77 -1.35 -0.08 -10.54
C ALA A 77 -1.58 -1.33 -9.68
N ILE A 78 -0.65 -1.65 -8.75
CA ILE A 78 -0.85 -2.73 -7.77
C ILE A 78 -2.11 -2.48 -6.94
N ILE A 79 -2.24 -1.27 -6.38
CA ILE A 79 -3.41 -0.90 -5.56
C ILE A 79 -4.69 -0.95 -6.38
N SER A 80 -4.68 -0.49 -7.64
CA SER A 80 -5.85 -0.51 -8.52
C SER A 80 -6.37 -1.92 -8.73
N VAL A 81 -5.50 -2.87 -9.08
CA VAL A 81 -5.93 -4.27 -9.26
C VAL A 81 -6.40 -4.88 -7.95
N ILE A 82 -5.71 -4.65 -6.84
CA ILE A 82 -6.15 -5.11 -5.52
C ILE A 82 -7.51 -4.51 -5.14
N ASN A 83 -7.76 -3.24 -5.47
CA ASN A 83 -9.00 -2.53 -5.18
C ASN A 83 -10.21 -3.17 -5.90
N THR A 84 -10.02 -3.72 -7.10
CA THR A 84 -11.10 -4.43 -7.81
C THR A 84 -11.61 -5.68 -7.07
N LYS A 85 -10.75 -6.31 -6.24
CA LYS A 85 -11.07 -7.52 -5.48
C LYS A 85 -11.36 -7.22 -4.00
N PHE A 86 -10.66 -6.25 -3.43
CA PHE A 86 -10.70 -5.88 -2.02
C PHE A 86 -10.80 -4.35 -1.86
N PRO A 87 -11.98 -3.75 -2.11
CA PRO A 87 -12.16 -2.29 -2.13
C PRO A 87 -11.75 -1.60 -0.82
N GLN A 88 -11.91 -2.27 0.32
CA GLN A 88 -11.54 -1.75 1.62
C GLN A 88 -10.03 -1.53 1.76
N THR A 89 -9.21 -2.16 0.92
CA THR A 89 -7.77 -1.92 0.85
C THR A 89 -7.47 -0.59 0.15
N GLY A 90 -8.14 -0.31 -0.98
CA GLY A 90 -8.06 0.98 -1.67
C GLY A 90 -8.55 2.13 -0.81
N GLU A 91 -9.69 1.95 -0.13
CA GLU A 91 -10.20 2.92 0.84
C GLU A 91 -9.20 3.18 1.99
N MET A 92 -8.59 2.12 2.54
CA MET A 92 -7.64 2.26 3.64
C MET A 92 -6.38 3.03 3.22
N ILE A 93 -5.83 2.77 2.03
CA ILE A 93 -4.63 3.48 1.58
C ILE A 93 -4.95 4.94 1.28
N LEU A 94 -6.11 5.25 0.67
CA LEU A 94 -6.54 6.62 0.43
C LEU A 94 -6.72 7.41 1.73
N LYS A 95 -7.43 6.85 2.72
CA LYS A 95 -7.58 7.50 4.04
C LYS A 95 -6.22 7.80 4.67
N ARG A 96 -5.25 6.87 4.58
CA ARG A 96 -3.91 7.07 5.12
C ARG A 96 -3.10 8.12 4.35
N LEU A 97 -3.20 8.16 3.02
CA LEU A 97 -2.55 9.18 2.19
C LEU A 97 -3.09 10.57 2.47
N VAL A 98 -4.41 10.73 2.62
CA VAL A 98 -5.03 12.01 3.00
C VAL A 98 -4.56 12.46 4.39
N ILE A 99 -4.51 11.54 5.37
CA ILE A 99 -3.97 11.86 6.70
C ILE A 99 -2.48 12.23 6.63
N GLN A 100 -1.68 11.52 5.84
CA GLN A 100 -0.26 11.82 5.64
C GLN A 100 -0.06 13.20 5.03
N PHE A 101 -0.82 13.52 3.98
CA PHE A 101 -0.83 14.83 3.35
C PHE A 101 -1.19 15.94 4.35
N ARG A 102 -2.33 15.83 5.07
CA ARG A 102 -2.75 16.85 6.04
C ARG A 102 -1.71 17.11 7.11
N ARG A 103 -1.10 16.05 7.65
CA ARG A 103 -0.03 16.15 8.66
C ARG A 103 1.25 16.74 8.10
N ALA A 104 1.62 16.39 6.86
CA ALA A 104 2.78 16.96 6.21
C ALA A 104 2.59 18.45 5.91
N PHE A 105 1.39 18.84 5.44
CA PHE A 105 1.02 20.21 5.15
C PHE A 105 1.08 21.09 6.40
N GLN A 106 0.47 20.64 7.51
CA GLN A 106 0.51 21.34 8.80
C GLN A 106 1.94 21.52 9.34
N ARG A 107 2.86 20.61 9.03
CA ARG A 107 4.26 20.67 9.46
C ARG A 107 5.19 21.35 8.46
N ASN A 108 4.67 21.86 7.35
CA ASN A 108 5.47 22.37 6.23
C ASN A 108 6.49 21.35 5.68
N ASP A 109 6.20 20.04 5.77
CA ASP A 109 7.03 18.99 5.21
C ASP A 109 6.70 18.81 3.71
N LYS A 110 7.41 19.58 2.88
CA LYS A 110 7.23 19.60 1.43
C LYS A 110 7.44 18.22 0.80
N ASN A 111 8.42 17.44 1.27
CA ASN A 111 8.74 16.15 0.68
C ASN A 111 7.60 15.14 0.88
N SER A 112 7.11 15.03 2.12
CA SER A 112 5.97 14.15 2.42
C SER A 112 4.67 14.61 1.75
N CYS A 113 4.45 15.93 1.62
CA CYS A 113 3.34 16.48 0.86
C CYS A 113 3.40 16.04 -0.61
N MET A 114 4.53 16.28 -1.27
CA MET A 114 4.71 15.94 -2.68
C MET A 114 4.56 14.44 -2.94
N ALA A 115 5.12 13.59 -2.05
CA ALA A 115 4.95 12.14 -2.16
C ALA A 115 3.47 11.73 -2.07
N SER A 116 2.74 12.27 -1.10
CA SER A 116 1.32 11.97 -0.89
C SER A 116 0.45 12.43 -2.06
N VAL A 117 0.63 13.69 -2.50
CA VAL A 117 -0.13 14.27 -3.62
C VAL A 117 0.15 13.51 -4.92
N ARG A 118 1.42 13.19 -5.21
CA ARG A 118 1.79 12.40 -6.40
C ARG A 118 1.11 11.04 -6.38
N PHE A 119 1.06 10.38 -5.23
CA PHE A 119 0.43 9.07 -5.13
C PHE A 119 -1.09 9.16 -5.30
N ILE A 120 -1.74 10.12 -4.65
CA ILE A 120 -3.18 10.38 -4.82
C ILE A 120 -3.50 10.65 -6.30
N ALA A 121 -2.70 11.45 -7.00
CA ALA A 121 -2.87 11.73 -8.44
C ALA A 121 -2.82 10.45 -9.29
N HIS A 122 -1.87 9.54 -9.03
CA HIS A 122 -1.83 8.27 -9.75
C HIS A 122 -3.02 7.34 -9.41
N LEU A 123 -3.51 7.36 -8.17
CA LEU A 123 -4.70 6.59 -7.78
C LEU A 123 -5.99 7.14 -8.41
N LEU A 124 -6.07 8.46 -8.59
CA LEU A 124 -7.13 9.13 -9.33
C LEU A 124 -7.11 8.72 -10.82
N ASN A 125 -5.93 8.74 -11.45
CA ASN A 125 -5.78 8.29 -12.84
C ASN A 125 -6.20 6.83 -13.05
N GLN A 126 -6.12 6.01 -11.99
CA GLN A 126 -6.51 4.61 -11.99
C GLN A 126 -7.96 4.39 -11.48
N GLN A 127 -8.73 5.47 -11.30
CA GLN A 127 -10.12 5.45 -10.83
C GLN A 127 -10.32 4.75 -9.47
N VAL A 128 -9.28 4.76 -8.62
CA VAL A 128 -9.36 4.24 -7.24
C VAL A 128 -9.98 5.28 -6.30
N ALA A 129 -9.78 6.56 -6.59
CA ALA A 129 -10.37 7.69 -5.88
C ALA A 129 -11.28 8.50 -6.81
N HIS A 130 -12.27 9.17 -6.23
CA HIS A 130 -13.12 10.13 -6.92
C HIS A 130 -12.40 11.48 -7.08
N GLU A 131 -12.60 12.15 -8.22
CA GLU A 131 -11.96 13.42 -8.59
C GLU A 131 -12.24 14.59 -7.64
N VAL A 132 -13.32 14.51 -6.86
CA VAL A 132 -13.64 15.47 -5.78
C VAL A 132 -12.47 15.58 -4.79
N LEU A 133 -11.77 14.48 -4.51
CA LEU A 133 -10.58 14.52 -3.65
C LEU A 133 -9.48 15.41 -4.24
N ALA A 134 -9.30 15.38 -5.57
CA ALA A 134 -8.32 16.23 -6.25
C ALA A 134 -8.69 17.72 -6.12
N LEU A 135 -9.98 18.03 -6.30
CA LEU A 135 -10.50 19.38 -6.17
C LEU A 135 -10.26 19.93 -4.76
N GLU A 136 -10.62 19.17 -3.71
CA GLU A 136 -10.40 19.56 -2.32
C GLU A 136 -8.91 19.81 -2.02
N LEU A 137 -8.01 18.94 -2.51
CA LEU A 137 -6.57 19.13 -2.36
C LEU A 137 -6.08 20.42 -3.03
N LEU A 138 -6.55 20.71 -4.25
CA LEU A 138 -6.17 21.93 -4.97
C LEU A 138 -6.68 23.18 -4.25
N THR A 139 -7.92 23.17 -3.76
CA THR A 139 -8.47 24.32 -3.02
C THR A 139 -7.74 24.63 -1.72
N LEU A 140 -7.03 23.66 -1.12
CA LEU A 140 -6.20 23.89 0.06
C LEU A 140 -4.81 24.44 -0.28
N LEU A 141 -4.31 24.16 -1.49
CA LEU A 141 -2.94 24.48 -1.91
C LEU A 141 -2.84 25.80 -2.69
N VAL A 142 -3.94 26.27 -3.26
CA VAL A 142 -4.09 27.55 -3.96
C VAL A 142 -4.54 28.62 -2.97
#